data_AF-A0A5C6U0X7-F1
#
_entry.id   AF-A0A5C6U0X7-F1
#
_cell.length_a   1.000
_cell.length_b   1.000
_cell.length_c   1.000
_cell.angle_alpha   90.00
_cell.angle_beta   90.00
_cell.angle_gamma   90.00
#
_symmetry.space_group_name_H-M   'P 1'
#
loop_
_entity.id
_entity.type
_entity.pdbx_description
1 polymer ?
#
loop_
_entity_poly.entity_id
_entity_poly.type
_entity_poly.pdbx_seq_one_letter_code
_entity_poly.pdbx_strand_id
1 'polypeptide(L)'
;MLTSPLRLLFITNQPEVAAYVCARGVDRVFVDLEVLGKHERQGHLDTVISRHSLADVTRVRESVPPGKLLVRVNPVNPGSAEEVDEVLRRGADVVMLPMFRTPAEVETFCALVAGRARVCLLVETLGAMESLGRFSGCAASTRSTSG
;
A
#
# COMPACT_ATOMS: atom_id res chain seq x y z
N MET A 1 -29.93 4.86 -4.62
CA MET A 1 -28.84 5.75 -4.16
C MET A 1 -27.65 4.88 -3.79
N LEU A 2 -26.50 5.08 -4.44
CA LEU A 2 -25.25 4.40 -4.08
C LEU A 2 -24.68 5.07 -2.82
N THR A 3 -25.08 4.62 -1.63
CA THR A 3 -24.33 4.92 -0.41
C THR A 3 -23.11 4.01 -0.39
N SER A 4 -22.05 4.34 -1.16
CA SER A 4 -20.77 3.69 -0.90
C SER A 4 -20.26 4.22 0.45
N PRO A 5 -20.10 3.35 1.47
CA PRO A 5 -19.64 3.79 2.77
C PRO A 5 -18.24 4.39 2.64
N LEU A 6 -18.00 5.51 3.36
CA LEU A 6 -16.67 6.08 3.49
C LEU A 6 -15.73 5.02 4.07
N ARG A 7 -14.55 4.85 3.46
CA ARG A 7 -13.49 4.00 4.01
C ARG A 7 -12.46 4.85 4.74
N LEU A 8 -12.23 4.54 6.01
CA LEU A 8 -11.28 5.22 6.86
C LEU A 8 -9.94 4.49 6.85
N LEU A 9 -8.88 5.21 6.49
CA LEU A 9 -7.50 4.73 6.54
C LEU A 9 -6.74 5.51 7.61
N PHE A 10 -5.93 4.83 8.41
CA PHE A 10 -5.16 5.45 9.49
C PHE A 10 -3.68 5.08 9.42
N ILE A 11 -2.80 6.08 9.36
CA ILE A 11 -1.35 5.86 9.32
C ILE A 11 -0.78 5.69 10.74
N THR A 12 -0.08 4.59 11.00
CA THR A 12 0.65 4.40 12.25
C THR A 12 1.63 3.22 12.14
N ASN A 13 2.74 3.29 12.87
CA ASN A 13 3.64 2.16 13.13
C ASN A 13 3.60 1.68 14.59
N GLN A 14 2.67 2.20 15.39
CA GLN A 14 2.46 1.82 16.79
C GLN A 14 1.39 0.73 16.87
N PRO A 15 1.75 -0.52 17.24
CA PRO A 15 0.84 -1.66 17.25
C PRO A 15 -0.41 -1.44 18.13
N GLU A 16 -0.24 -0.81 19.28
CA GLU A 16 -1.30 -0.48 20.24
C GLU A 16 -2.32 0.50 19.67
N VAL A 17 -1.85 1.52 18.92
CA VAL A 17 -2.72 2.48 18.24
C VAL A 17 -3.45 1.79 17.08
N ALA A 18 -2.74 0.95 16.31
CA ALA A 18 -3.31 0.21 15.20
C ALA A 18 -4.46 -0.70 15.66
N ALA A 19 -4.26 -1.46 16.74
CA ALA A 19 -5.28 -2.29 17.36
C ALA A 19 -6.48 -1.45 17.85
N TYR A 20 -6.19 -0.34 18.54
CA TYR A 20 -7.21 0.55 19.10
C TYR A 20 -8.14 1.14 18.03
N VAL A 21 -7.59 1.61 16.91
CA VAL A 21 -8.38 2.23 15.83
C VAL A 21 -9.13 1.20 15.00
N CYS A 22 -8.53 0.01 14.76
CA CYS A 22 -9.22 -1.08 14.08
C CYS A 22 -10.47 -1.54 14.86
N ALA A 23 -10.38 -1.62 16.19
CA ALA A 23 -11.51 -1.95 17.06
C ALA A 23 -12.64 -0.89 17.03
N ARG A 24 -12.37 0.31 16.51
CA ARG A 24 -13.33 1.44 16.42
C ARG A 24 -13.82 1.70 15.00
N GLY A 25 -13.62 0.76 14.09
CA GLY A 25 -14.20 0.82 12.75
C GLY A 25 -13.32 1.46 11.70
N VAL A 26 -12.03 1.72 11.97
CA VAL A 26 -11.08 2.05 10.89
C VAL A 26 -10.97 0.86 9.93
N ASP A 27 -11.15 1.11 8.63
CA ASP A 27 -11.14 0.08 7.59
C ASP A 27 -9.75 -0.49 7.37
N ARG A 28 -8.72 0.37 7.37
CA ARG A 28 -7.32 -0.07 7.22
C ARG A 28 -6.37 0.77 8.05
N VAL A 29 -5.38 0.11 8.62
CA VAL A 29 -4.17 0.76 9.13
C VAL A 29 -3.10 0.70 8.06
N PHE A 30 -2.28 1.74 7.95
CA PHE A 30 -1.30 1.84 6.90
C PHE A 30 0.11 2.14 7.43
N VAL A 31 1.08 1.35 6.95
CA VAL A 31 2.51 1.54 7.20
C VAL A 31 3.15 2.14 5.94
N ASP A 32 3.84 3.28 6.08
CA ASP A 32 4.46 4.00 4.96
C ASP A 32 5.95 3.70 4.83
N LEU A 33 6.37 2.87 3.87
CA LEU A 33 7.78 2.60 3.61
C LEU A 33 8.37 3.52 2.53
N GLU A 34 7.57 4.43 1.96
CA GLU A 34 8.02 5.33 0.89
C GLU A 34 9.07 6.32 1.42
N VAL A 35 10.29 6.18 0.92
CA VAL A 35 11.45 7.04 1.22
C VAL A 35 12.13 7.56 -0.06
N LEU A 36 12.07 6.78 -1.16
CA LEU A 36 12.67 7.14 -2.45
C LEU A 36 11.92 8.29 -3.12
N GLY A 37 12.66 9.35 -3.44
CA GLY A 37 12.12 10.58 -4.01
C GLY A 37 11.62 11.61 -2.99
N LYS A 38 11.55 11.31 -1.69
CA LYS A 38 11.31 12.34 -0.66
C LYS A 38 12.54 13.24 -0.48
N HIS A 39 13.73 12.65 -0.43
CA HIS A 39 14.99 13.39 -0.24
C HIS A 39 15.33 14.34 -1.40
N GLU A 40 15.13 13.95 -2.66
CA GLU A 40 15.41 14.80 -3.82
C GLU A 40 14.38 15.92 -4.02
N ARG A 41 13.16 15.76 -3.49
CA ARG A 41 12.06 16.75 -3.63
C ARG A 41 11.91 17.68 -2.42
N GLN A 42 12.58 17.40 -1.30
CA GLN A 42 12.42 18.13 -0.02
C GLN A 42 13.73 18.75 0.49
N GLY A 43 14.67 19.07 -0.41
CA GLY A 43 16.02 19.52 -0.07
C GLY A 43 16.16 20.78 0.80
N HIS A 44 15.06 21.40 1.28
CA HIS A 44 15.07 22.59 2.15
C HIS A 44 13.89 22.72 3.14
N LEU A 45 13.03 21.71 3.34
CA LEU A 45 11.91 21.81 4.29
C LEU A 45 11.87 20.62 5.26
N ASP A 46 11.75 20.94 6.56
CA ASP A 46 11.52 20.02 7.68
C ASP A 46 10.17 19.28 7.53
N THR A 47 10.10 18.33 6.62
CA THR A 47 8.94 17.45 6.47
C THR A 47 9.27 16.03 6.90
N VAL A 48 8.37 15.46 7.71
CA VAL A 48 8.45 14.15 8.33
C VAL A 48 8.82 13.08 7.29
N ILE A 49 10.09 12.69 7.26
CA ILE A 49 10.54 11.46 6.61
C ILE A 49 9.78 10.33 7.30
N SER A 50 9.13 9.45 6.52
CA SER A 50 8.47 8.30 7.13
C SER A 50 9.52 7.51 7.93
N ARG A 51 9.32 7.40 9.24
CA ARG A 51 10.19 6.63 10.12
C ARG A 51 9.78 5.17 10.20
N HIS A 52 8.86 4.74 9.34
CA HIS A 52 8.38 3.37 9.38
C HIS A 52 9.41 2.44 8.73
N SER A 53 9.47 1.22 9.23
CA SER A 53 10.40 0.19 8.77
C SER A 53 9.67 -1.09 8.39
N LEU A 54 10.37 -2.00 7.71
CA LEU A 54 9.86 -3.35 7.46
C LEU A 54 9.53 -4.10 8.77
N ALA A 55 10.27 -3.85 9.85
CA ALA A 55 9.95 -4.41 11.16
C ALA A 55 8.57 -3.93 11.66
N ASP A 56 8.17 -2.70 11.33
CA ASP A 56 6.88 -2.15 11.72
C ASP A 56 5.72 -2.86 11.02
N VAL A 57 5.91 -3.31 9.78
CA VAL A 57 4.92 -4.13 9.07
C VAL A 57 4.60 -5.38 9.88
N THR A 58 5.62 -6.07 10.38
CA THR A 58 5.45 -7.27 11.22
C THR A 58 4.74 -6.92 12.53
N ARG A 59 5.21 -5.90 13.25
CA ARG A 59 4.63 -5.51 14.54
C ARG A 59 3.15 -5.09 14.42
N VAL A 60 2.80 -4.33 13.38
CA VAL A 60 1.42 -3.90 13.13
C VAL A 60 0.57 -5.07 12.63
N ARG A 61 1.11 -5.95 11.78
CA ARG A 61 0.41 -7.17 11.34
C ARG A 61 -0.08 -8.00 12.52
N GLU A 62 0.78 -8.20 13.51
CA GLU A 62 0.49 -8.99 14.71
C GLU A 62 -0.60 -8.35 15.59
N SER A 63 -0.84 -7.04 15.49
CA SER A 63 -1.80 -6.33 16.34
C SER A 63 -3.15 -6.04 15.69
N VAL A 64 -3.34 -6.32 14.39
CA VAL A 64 -4.59 -6.04 13.68
C VAL A 64 -5.25 -7.28 13.07
N PRO A 65 -6.57 -7.30 12.88
CA PRO A 65 -7.27 -8.38 12.17
C PRO A 65 -6.85 -8.54 10.70
N PRO A 66 -6.98 -9.73 10.09
CA PRO A 66 -6.75 -9.92 8.65
C PRO A 66 -7.57 -8.95 7.80
N GLY A 67 -7.03 -8.55 6.66
CA GLY A 67 -7.66 -7.58 5.74
C GLY A 67 -7.48 -6.10 6.11
N LYS A 68 -6.87 -5.77 7.26
CA LYS A 68 -6.71 -4.40 7.77
C LYS A 68 -5.38 -3.74 7.41
N LEU A 69 -4.32 -4.49 7.12
CA LEU A 69 -2.98 -3.94 6.94
C LEU A 69 -2.74 -3.54 5.48
N LEU A 70 -2.59 -2.23 5.26
CA LEU A 70 -2.10 -1.67 4.01
C LEU A 70 -0.63 -1.25 4.16
N VAL A 71 0.21 -1.54 3.18
CA VAL A 71 1.60 -1.07 3.17
C VAL A 71 1.84 -0.27 1.90
N ARG A 72 2.32 0.97 2.04
CA ARG A 72 2.78 1.77 0.91
C ARG A 72 4.26 1.50 0.71
N VAL A 73 4.61 1.02 -0.48
CA VAL A 73 6.00 0.74 -0.89
C VAL A 73 6.59 1.93 -1.63
N ASN A 74 7.85 1.82 -2.04
CA ASN A 74 8.47 2.83 -2.90
C ASN A 74 7.94 2.75 -4.35
N PRO A 75 8.11 3.82 -5.15
CA PRO A 75 7.84 3.77 -6.59
C PRO A 75 8.67 2.65 -7.25
N VAL A 76 8.21 2.13 -8.40
CA VAL A 76 8.92 1.04 -9.10
C VAL A 76 10.38 1.41 -9.36
N ASN A 77 11.29 0.56 -8.89
CA ASN A 77 12.74 0.73 -8.93
C ASN A 77 13.44 -0.65 -8.95
N PRO A 78 14.76 -0.73 -9.16
CA PRO A 78 15.48 -2.01 -9.22
C PRO A 78 15.34 -2.91 -7.98
N GLY A 79 15.09 -2.33 -6.80
CA GLY A 79 14.86 -3.05 -5.54
C GLY A 79 13.40 -3.43 -5.28
N SER A 80 12.45 -3.08 -6.16
CA SER A 80 11.03 -3.32 -5.92
C SER A 80 10.66 -4.79 -5.77
N ALA A 81 11.37 -5.70 -6.42
CA ALA A 81 11.10 -7.14 -6.28
C ALA A 81 11.30 -7.61 -4.84
N GLU A 82 12.45 -7.28 -4.24
CA GLU A 82 12.78 -7.61 -2.87
C GLU A 82 11.85 -6.90 -1.87
N GLU A 83 11.59 -5.61 -2.08
CA GLU A 83 10.70 -4.82 -1.23
C GLU A 83 9.27 -5.40 -1.20
N VAL A 84 8.69 -5.69 -2.37
CA VAL A 84 7.34 -6.24 -2.48
C VAL A 84 7.27 -7.64 -1.87
N ASP A 85 8.24 -8.51 -2.15
CA ASP A 85 8.29 -9.84 -1.56
C ASP A 85 8.35 -9.79 -0.03
N GLU A 86 9.16 -8.89 0.52
CA GLU A 86 9.36 -8.76 1.94
C GLU A 86 8.10 -8.22 2.65
N VAL A 87 7.43 -7.23 2.05
CA VAL A 87 6.16 -6.70 2.55
C VAL A 87 5.05 -7.75 2.54
N LEU A 88 4.98 -8.56 1.47
CA LEU A 88 4.02 -9.66 1.36
C LEU A 88 4.30 -10.77 2.38
N ARG A 89 5.57 -11.16 2.53
CA ARG A 89 6.00 -12.17 3.52
C ARG A 89 5.68 -11.75 4.95
N ARG A 90 5.69 -10.44 5.23
CA ARG A 90 5.33 -9.86 6.53
C ARG A 90 3.82 -9.69 6.73
N GLY A 91 3.00 -10.06 5.76
CA GLY A 91 1.54 -10.18 5.93
C GLY A 91 0.73 -8.94 5.54
N ALA A 92 1.23 -8.12 4.60
CA ALA A 92 0.43 -7.04 4.03
C ALA A 92 -0.81 -7.60 3.31
N ASP A 93 -1.99 -7.09 3.64
CA ASP A 93 -3.25 -7.47 2.97
C ASP A 93 -3.45 -6.67 1.68
N VAL A 94 -2.96 -5.43 1.69
CA VAL A 94 -3.02 -4.50 0.57
C VAL A 94 -1.64 -3.86 0.40
N VAL A 95 -1.13 -3.84 -0.83
CA VAL A 95 0.12 -3.13 -1.15
C VAL A 95 -0.21 -1.95 -2.05
N MET A 96 0.24 -0.77 -1.65
CA MET A 96 0.00 0.49 -2.35
C MET A 96 1.25 0.94 -3.11
N LEU A 97 1.10 1.18 -4.42
CA LEU A 97 2.13 1.76 -5.27
C LEU A 97 1.93 3.28 -5.42
N PRO A 98 2.87 4.11 -4.94
CA PRO A 98 2.89 5.55 -5.18
C PRO A 98 3.65 5.94 -6.45
N MET A 99 3.41 7.17 -6.91
CA MET A 99 4.17 7.94 -7.89
C MET A 99 4.40 7.25 -9.24
N PHE A 100 3.58 6.25 -9.60
CA PHE A 100 3.63 5.66 -10.93
C PHE A 100 3.24 6.70 -12.00
N ARG A 101 3.75 6.52 -13.21
CA ARG A 101 3.54 7.41 -14.35
C ARG A 101 3.16 6.68 -15.62
N THR A 102 3.42 5.38 -15.69
CA THR A 102 3.19 4.59 -16.91
C THR A 102 2.42 3.30 -16.62
N PRO A 103 1.73 2.73 -17.63
CA PRO A 103 1.08 1.44 -17.46
C PRO A 103 2.06 0.29 -17.19
N ALA A 104 3.26 0.35 -17.77
CA ALA A 104 4.30 -0.67 -17.60
C ALA A 104 4.79 -0.78 -16.16
N GLU A 105 4.87 0.33 -15.42
CA GLU A 105 5.19 0.31 -13.98
C GLU A 105 4.11 -0.42 -13.18
N VAL A 106 2.85 -0.19 -13.50
CA VAL A 106 1.72 -0.86 -12.84
C VAL A 106 1.70 -2.35 -13.19
N GLU A 107 1.94 -2.72 -14.45
CA GLU A 107 2.04 -4.12 -14.88
C GLU A 107 3.18 -4.85 -14.16
N THR A 108 4.35 -4.21 -14.09
CA THR A 108 5.51 -4.72 -13.35
C THR A 108 5.13 -4.93 -11.88
N PHE A 109 4.54 -3.92 -11.24
CA PHE A 109 4.13 -4.01 -9.84
C PHE A 109 3.08 -5.10 -9.60
N CYS A 110 2.08 -5.23 -10.48
CA CYS A 110 1.09 -6.29 -10.41
C CYS A 110 1.70 -7.69 -10.57
N ALA A 111 2.65 -7.85 -11.49
CA ALA A 111 3.41 -9.09 -11.66
C ALA A 111 4.23 -9.42 -10.41
N LEU A 112 4.86 -8.42 -9.78
CA LEU A 112 5.56 -8.59 -8.51
C LEU A 112 4.59 -9.00 -7.40
N VAL A 113 3.40 -8.39 -7.27
CA VAL A 113 2.44 -8.79 -6.23
C VAL A 113 1.88 -10.19 -6.50
N ALA A 114 1.73 -10.59 -7.76
CA ALA A 114 1.31 -11.94 -8.18
C ALA A 114 0.01 -12.43 -7.51
N GLY A 115 -0.91 -11.51 -7.20
CA GLY A 115 -2.18 -11.83 -6.53
C GLY A 115 -2.07 -12.23 -5.06
N ARG A 116 -0.88 -12.17 -4.45
CA ARG A 116 -0.65 -12.51 -3.03
C ARG A 116 -1.27 -11.52 -2.04
N ALA A 117 -1.53 -10.30 -2.49
CA ALA A 117 -2.24 -9.25 -1.77
C ALA A 117 -3.07 -8.40 -2.75
N ARG A 118 -3.96 -7.55 -2.22
CA ARG A 118 -4.71 -6.60 -3.04
C ARG A 118 -3.80 -5.46 -3.47
N VAL A 119 -3.86 -5.08 -4.73
CA VAL A 119 -3.14 -3.91 -5.26
C VAL A 119 -3.95 -2.63 -5.03
N CYS A 120 -3.30 -1.58 -4.55
CA CYS A 120 -3.83 -0.23 -4.47
C CYS A 120 -2.90 0.71 -5.27
N LEU A 121 -3.42 1.45 -6.23
CA LEU A 121 -2.63 2.41 -7.00
C LEU A 121 -2.94 3.82 -6.51
N LEU A 122 -1.91 4.60 -6.18
CA LEU A 122 -2.07 6.00 -5.80
C LEU A 122 -1.86 6.90 -7.02
N VAL A 123 -2.96 7.47 -7.53
CA VAL A 123 -2.94 8.36 -8.69
C VAL A 123 -2.59 9.77 -8.22
N GLU A 124 -1.34 10.16 -8.37
CA GLU A 124 -0.83 11.45 -7.87
C GLU A 124 0.05 12.21 -8.88
N THR A 125 0.16 11.71 -10.11
CA THR A 125 0.86 12.37 -11.21
C THR A 125 -0.04 12.50 -12.44
N LEU A 126 0.26 13.46 -13.33
CA LEU A 126 -0.44 13.58 -14.61
C LEU A 126 -0.30 12.29 -15.45
N GLY A 127 0.90 11.70 -15.49
CA GLY A 127 1.14 10.43 -16.18
C GLY A 127 0.29 9.29 -15.62
N ALA A 128 0.09 9.23 -14.29
CA ALA A 128 -0.83 8.28 -13.68
C ALA A 128 -2.27 8.46 -14.18
N MET A 129 -2.76 9.71 -14.22
CA MET A 129 -4.12 10.00 -14.71
C MET A 129 -4.29 9.62 -16.18
N GLU A 130 -3.34 9.98 -17.04
CA GLU A 130 -3.39 9.66 -18.47
C GLU A 130 -3.33 8.14 -18.73
N SER A 131 -2.65 7.41 -17.84
CA SER A 131 -2.53 5.96 -17.91
C SER A 131 -3.83 5.24 -17.51
N LEU A 132 -4.75 5.88 -16.78
CA LEU A 132 -5.96 5.22 -16.25
C LEU A 132 -6.82 4.55 -17.32
N GLY A 133 -6.98 5.20 -18.47
CA GLY A 133 -7.78 4.66 -19.58
C GLY A 133 -7.16 3.45 -20.29
N ARG A 134 -5.90 3.12 -19.98
CA ARG A 134 -5.16 2.01 -20.61
C ARG A 134 -5.09 0.77 -19.72
N PHE A 135 -5.62 0.82 -18.49
CA PHE A 135 -5.61 -0.31 -17.57
C PHE A 135 -6.75 -1.28 -17.87
N SER A 136 -6.42 -2.44 -18.41
CA SER A 136 -7.25 -3.64 -18.33
C SER A 136 -6.98 -4.35 -16.99
N GLY A 137 -7.62 -3.86 -15.92
CA GLY A 137 -7.66 -4.39 -14.55
C GLY A 137 -6.72 -5.54 -14.13
N CYS A 138 -5.99 -5.34 -13.05
CA CYS A 138 -5.24 -6.39 -12.35
C CYS A 138 -6.24 -7.32 -11.64
N ALA A 139 -6.64 -8.43 -12.28
CA ALA A 139 -7.66 -9.33 -11.77
C ALA A 139 -7.21 -10.02 -10.48
N ALA A 140 -7.76 -9.60 -9.34
CA ALA A 140 -7.69 -10.37 -8.11
C ALA A 140 -8.64 -11.56 -8.23
N SER A 141 -8.11 -12.79 -8.23
CA SER A 141 -8.93 -13.99 -8.10
C SER A 141 -9.54 -14.03 -6.70
N THR A 142 -10.75 -13.49 -6.53
CA THR A 142 -11.54 -13.74 -5.33
C THR A 142 -12.02 -15.18 -5.37
N ARG A 143 -11.32 -16.07 -4.66
CA ARG A 143 -11.91 -17.36 -4.27
C ARG A 143 -12.98 -17.09 -3.22
N SER A 144 -14.23 -17.22 -3.63
CA SER A 144 -15.36 -17.35 -2.72
C SER A 144 -15.22 -18.68 -1.97
N THR A 145 -14.81 -18.66 -0.72
CA THR A 145 -15.11 -19.77 0.19
C THR A 145 -16.51 -19.56 0.73
N SER A 146 -17.47 -20.19 0.06
CA SER A 146 -18.75 -20.58 0.65
C SER A 146 -18.48 -21.70 1.65
N GLY A 147 -18.78 -21.45 2.93
CA GLY A 147 -18.81 -22.41 4.02
C GLY A 147 -19.74 -21.90 5.09
#